data_AF-A0AAD8AGL4-F1
#
_entry.id   AF-A0AAD8AGL4-F1
#
_cell.length_a   1.000
_cell.length_b   1.000
_cell.length_c   1.000
_cell.angle_alpha   90.00
_cell.angle_beta   90.00
_cell.angle_gamma   90.00
#
_symmetry.space_group_name_H-M   'P 1'
#
loop_
_entity.id
_entity.type
_entity.pdbx_description
1 polymer ?
#
loop_
_entity_poly.entity_id
_entity_poly.type
_entity_poly.pdbx_seq_one_letter_code
_entity_poly.pdbx_strand_id
1 'polypeptide(L)' 'CDTGFGHELAKELDKRGITVFAGCLFPHGQGAQNLKEFCSDKLQIIHLDVTTDNHVSNAVIKVTKSLRADNQ' A
#
# COMPACT_ATOMS: atom_id res chain seq x y z
N CYS A 1 -1.09 -3.94 6.64
CA CYS A 1 0.34 -3.68 6.88
C CYS A 1 0.47 -2.49 7.83
N ASP A 2 -0.19 -2.57 8.99
CA ASP A 2 -0.34 -1.41 9.88
C ASP A 2 0.62 -1.45 11.07
N THR A 3 1.17 -2.62 11.40
CA THR A 3 2.13 -2.81 12.49
C THR A 3 3.12 -3.94 12.15
N GLY A 4 4.30 -3.93 12.78
CA GLY A 4 5.29 -5.01 12.68
C GLY A 4 6.15 -4.97 11.41
N PHE A 5 6.55 -6.15 10.93
CA PHE A 5 7.55 -6.30 9.87
C PHE A 5 7.14 -5.66 8.53
N GLY A 6 5.86 -5.83 8.13
CA GLY A 6 5.36 -5.26 6.87
C GLY A 6 5.42 -3.72 6.84
N HIS A 7 5.30 -3.07 8.00
CA HIS A 7 5.39 -1.61 8.12
C HIS A 7 6.82 -1.11 7.89
N GLU A 8 7.80 -1.73 8.54
CA GLU A 8 9.21 -1.35 8.37
C GLU A 8 9.73 -1.74 6.98
N LEU A 9 9.30 -2.88 6.44
CA LEU A 9 9.63 -3.28 5.07
C LEU A 9 9.13 -2.24 4.05
N ALA A 10 7.90 -1.77 4.21
CA ALA A 10 7.32 -0.76 3.33
C ALA A 10 8.12 0.55 3.35
N LYS A 11 8.57 1.00 4.53
CA LYS A 11 9.45 2.16 4.66
C LYS A 11 10.79 1.97 3.95
N GLU A 12 11.44 0.81 4.10
CA GLU A 12 12.74 0.60 3.48
C GLU A 12 12.67 0.46 1.97
N LEU A 13 11.59 -0.12 1.44
CA LEU A 13 11.36 -0.16 0.00
C LEU A 13 11.09 1.24 -0.57
N ASP A 14 10.32 2.07 0.14
CA ASP A 14 10.09 3.47 -0.24
C ASP A 14 11.39 4.29 -0.23
N LYS A 15 12.23 4.15 0.81
CA LYS A 15 13.56 4.79 0.86
C LYS A 15 14.49 4.36 -0.27
N ARG A 16 14.34 3.13 -0.75
CA ARG A 16 15.07 2.61 -1.93
C ARG A 16 14.50 3.13 -3.25
N GLY A 17 13.40 3.89 -3.21
CA GLY A 17 12.75 4.48 -4.37
C GLY A 17 11.84 3.52 -5.13
N ILE A 18 11.49 2.38 -4.53
CA ILE A 18 10.59 1.38 -5.09
C ILE A 18 9.14 1.77 -4.79
N THR A 19 8.25 1.58 -5.76
CA THR A 19 6.80 1.77 -5.55
C THR A 19 6.24 0.65 -4.68
N VAL A 20 5.62 1.00 -3.55
CA VAL A 20 5.13 0.04 -2.57
C VAL A 20 3.61 0.13 -2.46
N PHE A 21 2.94 -1.01 -2.59
CA PHE A 21 1.50 -1.11 -2.39
C PHE A 21 1.21 -1.82 -1.06
N ALA A 22 0.86 -1.03 -0.04
CA ALA A 22 0.59 -1.55 1.30
C ALA A 22 -0.89 -1.88 1.44
N GLY A 23 -1.21 -3.17 1.46
CA GLY A 23 -2.55 -3.67 1.78
C GLY A 23 -2.83 -3.55 3.28
N CYS A 24 -3.82 -2.74 3.66
CA CYS A 24 -4.23 -2.53 5.04
C CYS A 24 -5.73 -2.80 5.18
N LEU A 25 -6.12 -3.46 6.27
CA LEU A 25 -7.54 -3.68 6.58
C LEU A 25 -8.21 -2.36 6.97
N PHE A 26 -7.45 -1.48 7.65
CA PHE A 26 -7.92 -0.16 8.03
C PHE A 26 -7.02 0.91 7.39
N PRO A 27 -7.35 1.42 6.19
CA PRO A 27 -6.53 2.42 5.50
C PRO A 27 -6.44 3.77 6.24
N HIS A 28 -7.37 4.03 7.17
CA HIS A 28 -7.37 5.18 8.06
C HIS A 28 -6.89 4.84 9.48
N GLY A 29 -6.41 3.61 9.70
CA GLY A 29 -5.80 3.21 10.96
C GLY A 29 -4.52 4.00 11.21
N GLN A 30 -4.12 4.06 12.49
CA GLN A 30 -2.93 4.81 12.90
C GLN A 30 -1.65 4.28 12.24
N GLY A 31 -1.56 2.97 12.00
CA GLY A 31 -0.47 2.33 11.26
C GLY A 31 -0.36 2.81 9.81
N ALA A 32 -1.46 2.71 9.05
CA ALA A 32 -1.53 3.18 7.67
C ALA A 32 -1.25 4.68 7.53
N GLN A 33 -1.78 5.51 8.45
CA GLN A 33 -1.50 6.95 8.45
C GLN A 33 -0.03 7.24 8.73
N ASN A 34 0.55 6.62 9.76
CA ASN A 34 1.98 6.75 10.05
C ASN A 34 2.85 6.31 8.88
N LEU A 35 2.46 5.24 8.17
CA LEU A 35 3.19 4.75 7.01
C LEU A 35 3.12 5.75 5.85
N LYS A 36 1.93 6.33 5.62
CA LYS A 36 1.71 7.36 4.60
C LYS A 36 2.42 8.68 4.90
N GLU A 37 2.57 9.05 6.17
CA GLU A 37 3.33 10.23 6.57
C GLU A 37 4.84 10.04 6.45
N PHE A 38 5.33 8.82 6.69
CA PHE A 38 6.76 8.50 6.58
C PHE A 38 7.23 8.27 5.15
N CYS A 39 6.34 7.81 4.27
CA CYS A 39 6.68 7.40 2.92
C CYS A 39 6.30 8.46 1.88
N SER A 40 6.97 8.37 0.74
CA SER A 40 6.80 9.26 -0.41
C SER A 40 5.51 8.94 -1.18
N ASP A 41 5.20 9.71 -2.22
CA ASP A 41 4.06 9.45 -3.13
C ASP A 41 4.10 8.07 -3.82
N LYS A 42 5.26 7.39 -3.74
CA LYS A 42 5.51 6.03 -4.21
C LYS A 42 4.87 4.95 -3.34
N LEU A 43 4.46 5.27 -2.11
CA LEU A 43 3.71 4.36 -1.25
C LEU A 43 2.20 4.61 -1.37
N GLN A 44 1.50 3.57 -1.80
CA GLN A 44 0.05 3.58 -1.96
C GLN A 44 -0.60 2.65 -0.94
N ILE A 45 -1.38 3.23 -0.02
CA ILE A 45 -2.22 2.46 0.89
C ILE A 45 -3.44 1.94 0.12
N ILE A 46 -3.63 0.62 0.13
CA ILE A 46 -4.78 -0.05 -0.48
C ILE A 46 -5.60 -0.69 0.64
N HIS A 47 -6.89 -0.38 0.68
CA HIS A 47 -7.81 -1.13 1.52
C HIS A 47 -7.93 -2.55 0.96
N LEU A 48 -7.44 -3.53 1.71
CA LEU A 48 -7.49 -4.94 1.36
C LEU A 48 -8.01 -5.74 2.54
N ASP A 49 -9.20 -6.31 2.38
CA ASP A 49 -9.69 -7.39 3.22
C ASP A 49 -9.59 -8.69 2.42
N VAL A 50 -8.72 -9.59 2.85
CA VAL A 50 -8.47 -10.87 2.18
C VAL A 50 -9.64 -11.85 2.30
N THR A 51 -10.59 -11.57 3.20
CA THR A 51 -11.78 -12.42 3.40
C THR A 51 -12.90 -12.09 2.42
N THR A 52 -12.76 -11.02 1.62
CA THR A 52 -13.77 -10.60 0.64
C THR A 52 -13.17 -10.50 -0.75
N ASP A 53 -13.71 -11.29 -1.69
CA ASP A 53 -13.26 -11.29 -3.09
C ASP A 53 -13.37 -9.91 -3.76
N ASN A 54 -14.33 -9.10 -3.31
CA ASN A 54 -14.53 -7.75 -3.81
C ASN A 54 -13.33 -6.84 -3.47
N HIS A 55 -12.79 -6.92 -2.25
CA HIS A 55 -11.62 -6.12 -1.86
C HIS A 55 -10.35 -6.62 -2.56
N VAL A 56 -10.19 -7.94 -2.72
CA VAL A 56 -9.07 -8.52 -3.47
C VAL A 56 -9.09 -8.06 -4.93
N SER A 57 -10.25 -8.13 -5.59
CA SER A 57 -10.42 -7.67 -6.97
C SER A 57 -10.12 -6.18 -7.12
N ASN A 58 -10.60 -5.36 -6.18
CA ASN A 58 -10.32 -3.92 -6.19
C ASN A 58 -8.82 -3.61 -5.99
N ALA A 59 -8.12 -4.37 -5.13
CA ALA A 59 -6.70 -4.21 -4.94
C ALA A 59 -5.92 -4.51 -6.23
N VAL A 60 -6.27 -5.58 -6.94
CA VAL A 60 -5.67 -5.92 -8.25
C VAL A 60 -5.89 -4.81 -9.27
N ILE A 61 -7.11 -4.29 -9.37
CA ILE A 61 -7.43 -3.18 -10.27
C ILE A 61 -6.58 -1.94 -9.92
N LYS A 62 -6.46 -1.63 -8.63
CA LYS A 62 -5.73 -0.45 -8.16
C LYS A 62 -4.24 -0.55 -8.45
N VAL A 63 -3.61 -1.70 -8.15
CA VAL A 63 -2.20 -1.96 -8.49
C VAL A 63 -1.99 -1.91 -10.00
N THR A 64 -2.86 -2.55 -10.78
CA THR A 64 -2.75 -2.56 -12.26
C THR A 64 -2.87 -1.17 -12.85
N LYS A 65 -3.77 -0.33 -12.33
CA LYS A 65 -3.93 1.06 -12.77
C LYS A 65 -2.71 1.91 -12.42
N SER A 66 -2.20 1.79 -11.20
CA SER A 66 -0.99 2.53 -10.77
C SER A 66 0.23 2.14 -11.62
N LEU A 67 0.47 0.84 -11.82
CA LEU A 67 1.58 0.37 -12.65
C LEU A 67 1.47 0.81 -14.12
N ARG A 68 0.25 0.96 -14.65
CA ARG A 68 0.02 1.47 -16.00
C ARG A 68 0.25 2.98 -16.11
N ALA A 69 -0.02 3.74 -15.05
CA ALA A 69 0.21 5.18 -15.03
C ALA A 69 1.70 5.55 -15.02
N ASP A 70 2.56 4.69 -14.45
CA ASP A 70 4.02 4.90 -14.43
C ASP A 70 4.72 4.59 -15.77
N ASN A 71 4.03 4.00 -16.75
CA ASN A 71 4.57 3.58 -18.05
C ASN A 71 4.12 4.48 -19.23
N GLN A 72 3.70 5.72 -18.98
CA GLN A 72 3.32 6.69 -20.00
C GLN A 72 3.98 8.05 -19.74
#